data_AF-A0A1Q3TF89-F1
#
_entry.id   AF-A0A1Q3TF89-F1
#
_cell.length_a   1.000
_cell.length_b   1.000
_cell.length_c   1.000
_cell.angle_alpha   90.00
_cell.angle_beta   90.00
_cell.angle_gamma   90.00
#
_symmetry.space_group_name_H-M   'P 1'
#
loop_
_entity.id
_entity.type
_entity.pdbx_description
1 polymer ?
#
loop_
_entity_poly.entity_id
_entity_poly.type
_entity_poly.pdbx_seq_one_letter_code
_entity_poly.pdbx_strand_id
1 'polypeptide(L)'
;MSLTSSLKAQPAVSDSFGHYFLFNMLTTDKRYMVREPVYFSVSDTALDEVFDKLNPANNSTLINTRPVSPVMLGVKLNPSLRHFFSTIAQSISQPYYTFLIQDSSDAVLVAMGINSTNYRDFLYHVVENDSTELVPWSPIPKLEQSYGASKPYAFLGKFNAPGKQIMVEVYNTKNYSIREGVIFDWRSDLRPALNQIIVEIKGAYFNLAYPAINHGYASRFNRINGVPEDFRFPADSVHNITFQFRKEETLLHSVHLVSQTKKGPDTVRLGNIDQHGYFQLDPEYYRQPGRYELVFQRQQKYPSWEESQLLRIPFEVLPASAKDISMKYVLLLAAIVLVILFLLMLFFQRVNKRRVRRMAQQKESAQLKLKSVRSQLNPHFMFNALGSIQNLMNKQATDEANRYLNRFAVLTRAALDNSEKDMISLEDEWHIVDNYLQMEQLRFGFSYSLYLDPALHPADIEVPPMLLQPLIENAVKHGVAGKKDRHITVQAKQAGHDLQLIVEDDGEGFDITKNNTGFGLKLSQERIELLNELYPGKPFHLNIQSSGTGTIITITVNKWI
;
A
#
# COMPACT_ATOMS: atom_id res chain seq x y z
N MET A 1 -31.90 -29.83 9.88
CA MET A 1 -31.98 -31.26 9.48
C MET A 1 -31.19 -32.06 10.48
N SER A 2 -31.87 -32.97 11.17
CA SER A 2 -31.31 -33.89 12.17
C SER A 2 -30.25 -34.78 11.52
N LEU A 3 -28.99 -34.64 11.91
CA LEU A 3 -27.89 -35.51 11.48
C LEU A 3 -27.59 -36.54 12.57
N THR A 4 -28.47 -37.51 12.68
CA THR A 4 -28.20 -38.80 13.31
C THR A 4 -27.84 -39.79 12.20
N SER A 5 -26.56 -39.90 11.84
CA SER A 5 -26.07 -41.04 11.05
C SER A 5 -25.21 -41.93 11.94
N SER A 6 -25.82 -43.04 12.35
CA SER A 6 -25.27 -44.09 13.21
C SER A 6 -24.09 -44.81 12.54
N LEU A 7 -22.88 -44.58 13.04
CA LEU A 7 -21.77 -45.52 12.91
C LEU A 7 -21.83 -46.46 14.12
N LYS A 8 -22.37 -47.67 13.91
CA LYS A 8 -22.40 -48.71 14.94
C LYS A 8 -21.00 -49.32 15.08
N ALA A 9 -20.37 -49.11 16.23
CA ALA A 9 -19.21 -49.91 16.65
C ALA A 9 -19.68 -51.35 16.96
N GLN A 10 -18.94 -52.34 16.47
CA GLN A 10 -19.12 -53.74 16.83
C GLN A 10 -18.83 -53.92 18.35
N PRO A 11 -19.68 -54.61 19.11
CA PRO A 11 -19.41 -54.87 20.52
C PRO A 11 -18.26 -55.88 20.63
N ALA A 12 -17.20 -55.51 21.36
CA ALA A 12 -16.16 -56.45 21.76
C ALA A 12 -16.78 -57.51 22.68
N VAL A 13 -16.52 -58.78 22.36
CA VAL A 13 -17.01 -59.96 23.07
C VAL A 13 -16.52 -59.95 24.52
N SER A 14 -17.45 -60.24 25.43
CA SER A 14 -17.26 -60.23 26.88
C SER A 14 -16.38 -61.38 27.37
N ASP A 15 -15.24 -61.05 27.98
CA ASP A 15 -14.63 -61.92 28.99
C ASP A 15 -14.97 -61.36 30.38
N SER A 16 -15.34 -62.23 31.32
CA SER A 16 -15.85 -61.86 32.64
C SER A 16 -14.72 -61.41 33.57
N PHE A 17 -14.37 -60.13 33.52
CA PHE A 17 -13.16 -59.59 34.18
C PHE A 17 -13.21 -59.55 35.71
N GLY A 18 -14.37 -59.41 36.36
CA GLY A 18 -14.39 -59.19 37.81
C GLY A 18 -14.23 -60.43 38.69
N HIS A 19 -14.05 -61.61 38.08
CA HIS A 19 -13.59 -62.81 38.79
C HIS A 19 -12.06 -62.94 38.77
N TYR A 20 -11.34 -61.93 38.30
CA TYR A 20 -9.89 -61.97 38.19
C TYR A 20 -9.24 -60.71 38.80
N PHE A 21 -8.03 -60.89 39.32
CA PHE A 21 -7.09 -59.81 39.58
C PHE A 21 -6.21 -59.59 38.34
N LEU A 22 -6.06 -58.34 37.95
CA LEU A 22 -5.19 -57.88 36.88
C LEU A 22 -3.86 -57.41 37.48
N PHE A 23 -2.77 -58.00 37.02
CA PHE A 23 -1.42 -57.64 37.40
C PHE A 23 -0.64 -57.12 36.20
N ASN A 24 0.14 -56.07 36.42
CA ASN A 24 1.04 -55.53 35.42
C ASN A 24 2.39 -56.23 35.47
N MET A 25 2.75 -56.84 34.35
CA MET A 25 4.01 -57.54 34.17
C MET A 25 4.72 -57.03 32.92
N LEU A 26 6.00 -57.34 32.82
CA LEU A 26 6.83 -57.08 31.65
C LEU A 26 7.29 -58.40 31.07
N THR A 27 6.85 -58.69 29.86
CA THR A 27 7.39 -59.79 29.07
C THR A 27 8.54 -59.30 28.22
N THR A 28 9.57 -60.11 28.12
CA THR A 28 10.68 -59.92 27.18
C THR A 28 10.73 -61.11 26.25
N ASP A 29 10.45 -60.89 24.96
CA ASP A 29 10.71 -61.90 23.93
C ASP A 29 12.22 -61.94 23.68
N LYS A 30 12.88 -63.03 24.08
CA LYS A 30 14.33 -63.20 23.97
C LYS A 30 14.82 -63.26 22.53
N ARG A 31 13.95 -63.55 21.55
CA ARG A 31 14.33 -63.60 20.13
C ARG A 31 14.54 -62.22 19.54
N TYR A 32 13.71 -61.27 19.96
CA TYR A 32 13.69 -59.91 19.43
C TYR A 32 14.19 -58.86 20.42
N MET A 33 14.44 -59.27 21.68
CA MET A 33 14.78 -58.39 22.80
C MET A 33 13.77 -57.26 23.02
N VAL A 34 12.52 -57.48 22.60
CA VAL A 34 11.42 -56.53 22.77
C VAL A 34 10.80 -56.74 24.14
N ARG A 35 10.68 -55.66 24.92
CA ARG A 35 10.06 -55.65 26.25
C ARG A 35 8.74 -54.91 26.16
N GLU A 36 7.66 -55.59 26.51
CA GLU A 36 6.32 -55.02 26.46
C GLU A 36 5.60 -55.20 27.79
N PRO A 37 4.82 -54.20 28.24
CA PRO A 37 3.91 -54.37 29.36
C PRO A 37 2.71 -55.23 28.96
N VAL A 38 2.32 -56.15 29.83
CA VAL A 38 1.19 -57.06 29.63
C VAL A 38 0.40 -57.22 30.93
N TYR A 39 -0.92 -57.34 30.77
CA TYR A 39 -1.82 -57.68 31.86
C TYR A 39 -1.92 -59.19 32.01
N PHE A 40 -1.67 -59.69 33.21
CA PHE A 40 -1.99 -61.05 33.59
C PHE A 40 -3.21 -61.05 34.48
N SER A 41 -4.24 -61.79 34.06
CA SER A 41 -5.44 -62.06 34.84
C SER A 41 -5.24 -63.34 35.65
N VAL A 42 -5.44 -63.27 36.96
CA VAL A 42 -5.38 -64.40 37.89
C VAL A 42 -6.72 -64.53 38.59
N SER A 43 -7.24 -65.75 38.73
CA SER A 43 -8.55 -65.97 39.36
C SER A 43 -8.58 -65.40 40.78
N ASP A 44 -9.69 -64.79 41.17
CA ASP A 44 -9.93 -64.32 42.54
C ASP A 44 -10.07 -65.47 43.55
N THR A 45 -10.10 -66.72 43.10
CA THR A 45 -10.06 -67.91 43.96
C THR A 45 -8.66 -68.51 44.13
N ALA A 46 -7.67 -68.03 43.37
CA ALA A 46 -6.34 -68.63 43.29
C ALA A 46 -5.25 -67.56 43.08
N LEU A 47 -5.25 -66.52 43.91
CA LEU A 47 -4.39 -65.33 43.75
C LEU A 47 -2.89 -65.66 43.72
N ASP A 48 -2.47 -66.76 44.37
CA ASP A 48 -1.09 -67.24 44.38
C ASP A 48 -0.55 -67.67 43.01
N GLU A 49 -1.43 -68.04 42.06
CA GLU A 49 -1.02 -68.41 40.70
C GLU A 49 -0.28 -67.27 39.99
N VAL A 50 -0.39 -66.03 40.49
CA VAL A 50 0.43 -64.90 40.01
C VAL A 50 1.93 -65.19 40.12
N PHE A 51 2.37 -65.89 41.16
CA PHE A 51 3.77 -66.27 41.36
C PHE A 51 4.20 -67.44 40.49
N ASP A 52 3.27 -68.34 40.15
CA ASP A 52 3.56 -69.45 39.23
C ASP A 52 3.94 -68.94 37.83
N LYS A 53 3.37 -67.80 37.42
CA LYS A 53 3.73 -67.08 36.18
C LYS A 53 5.09 -66.37 36.24
N LEU A 54 5.63 -66.17 37.45
CA LEU A 54 6.97 -65.62 37.68
C LEU A 54 8.02 -66.72 37.83
N ASN A 55 7.61 -67.97 38.00
CA ASN A 55 8.52 -69.10 38.15
C ASN A 55 9.26 -69.35 36.82
N PRO A 56 10.60 -69.23 36.77
CA PRO A 56 11.38 -69.47 35.57
C PRO A 56 11.19 -70.88 34.99
N ALA A 57 10.83 -71.87 35.82
CA ALA A 57 10.57 -73.25 35.40
C ALA A 57 9.28 -73.40 34.57
N ASN A 58 8.33 -72.48 34.71
CA ASN A 58 7.05 -72.45 34.00
C ASN A 58 7.06 -71.49 32.79
N ASN A 59 8.14 -70.74 32.59
CA ASN A 59 8.29 -69.83 31.45
C ASN A 59 8.71 -70.60 30.19
N SER A 60 8.09 -70.26 29.06
CA SER A 60 8.59 -70.63 27.73
C SER A 60 10.06 -70.24 27.60
N THR A 61 10.90 -71.07 26.98
CA THR A 61 12.33 -70.78 26.77
C THR A 61 12.59 -69.44 26.05
N LEU A 62 11.57 -68.92 25.35
CA LEU A 62 11.61 -67.74 24.49
C LEU A 62 11.03 -66.47 25.13
N ILE A 63 10.13 -66.56 26.11
CA ILE A 63 9.48 -65.39 26.74
C ILE A 63 9.81 -65.36 28.23
N ASN A 64 10.44 -64.29 28.69
CA ASN A 64 10.71 -64.08 30.11
C ASN A 64 9.72 -63.07 30.71
N THR A 65 9.03 -63.44 31.78
CA THR A 65 8.07 -62.58 32.48
C THR A 65 8.64 -62.12 33.82
N ARG A 66 8.52 -60.83 34.12
CA ARG A 66 8.86 -60.26 35.43
C ARG A 66 7.85 -59.19 35.83
N PRO A 67 7.68 -58.90 37.12
CA PRO A 67 6.81 -57.80 37.52
C PRO A 67 7.37 -56.44 37.10
N VAL A 68 6.48 -55.47 36.89
CA VAL A 68 6.86 -54.07 36.61
C VAL A 68 7.61 -53.48 37.80
N SER A 69 7.11 -53.74 39.01
CA SER A 69 7.74 -53.37 40.28
C SER A 69 7.62 -54.50 41.31
N PRO A 70 8.53 -54.56 42.30
CA PRO A 70 8.48 -55.58 43.35
C PRO A 70 7.26 -55.44 44.27
N VAL A 71 6.49 -54.35 44.21
CA VAL A 71 5.24 -54.18 44.97
C VAL A 71 4.13 -55.10 44.43
N MET A 72 4.12 -55.35 43.11
CA MET A 72 3.16 -56.23 42.43
C MET A 72 1.71 -55.86 42.75
N LEU A 73 1.29 -54.68 42.30
CA LEU A 73 -0.10 -54.23 42.45
C LEU A 73 -1.05 -55.11 41.63
N GLY A 74 -2.06 -55.64 42.32
CA GLY A 74 -3.16 -56.42 41.75
C GLY A 74 -4.46 -55.64 41.86
N VAL A 75 -5.17 -55.50 40.75
CA VAL A 75 -6.45 -54.79 40.67
C VAL A 75 -7.57 -55.77 40.37
N LYS A 76 -8.61 -55.80 41.20
CA LYS A 76 -9.84 -56.54 40.91
C LYS A 76 -10.99 -55.55 40.74
N LEU A 77 -11.68 -55.66 39.60
CA LEU A 77 -12.88 -54.87 39.28
C LEU A 77 -14.14 -55.69 39.57
N ASN A 78 -15.30 -55.06 39.59
CA ASN A 78 -16.56 -55.75 39.84
C ASN A 78 -16.96 -56.69 38.68
N PRO A 79 -17.45 -57.92 38.95
CA PRO A 79 -17.91 -58.85 37.90
C PRO A 79 -19.02 -58.32 37.00
N SER A 80 -19.83 -57.38 37.50
CA SER A 80 -20.97 -56.81 36.78
C SER A 80 -20.56 -55.77 35.74
N LEU A 81 -19.29 -55.34 35.77
CA LEU A 81 -18.74 -54.33 34.87
C LEU A 81 -18.60 -54.89 33.46
N ARG A 82 -19.31 -54.26 32.51
CA ARG A 82 -19.32 -54.68 31.09
C ARG A 82 -18.21 -54.05 30.25
N HIS A 83 -17.71 -52.89 30.66
CA HIS A 83 -16.70 -52.11 29.94
C HIS A 83 -15.75 -51.44 30.94
N PHE A 84 -14.47 -51.83 30.94
CA PHE A 84 -13.38 -50.97 31.44
C PHE A 84 -12.36 -50.77 30.33
N PHE A 85 -11.63 -49.67 30.46
CA PHE A 85 -10.45 -49.39 29.67
C PHE A 85 -9.30 -49.11 30.63
N SER A 86 -8.18 -49.79 30.43
CA SER A 86 -6.93 -49.51 31.13
C SER A 86 -5.96 -48.76 30.23
N THR A 87 -5.45 -47.62 30.67
CA THR A 87 -4.38 -46.89 29.97
C THR A 87 -3.30 -46.45 30.95
N ILE A 88 -2.14 -46.12 30.42
CA ILE A 88 -1.12 -45.42 31.19
C ILE A 88 -1.50 -43.93 31.18
N ALA A 89 -1.62 -43.35 32.37
CA ALA A 89 -1.76 -41.91 32.57
C ALA A 89 -0.49 -41.37 33.22
N GLN A 90 -0.03 -40.20 32.77
CA GLN A 90 1.22 -39.60 33.21
C GLN A 90 1.00 -38.71 34.44
N SER A 91 1.14 -39.24 35.66
CA SER A 91 1.23 -38.36 36.85
C SER A 91 2.58 -37.64 36.87
N ILE A 92 2.66 -36.46 37.51
CA ILE A 92 3.87 -35.61 37.57
C ILE A 92 5.14 -36.39 37.97
N SER A 93 5.02 -37.37 38.88
CA SER A 93 6.16 -38.14 39.36
C SER A 93 6.51 -39.36 38.50
N GLN A 94 5.52 -40.03 37.88
CA GLN A 94 5.71 -41.21 37.03
C GLN A 94 4.40 -41.66 36.37
N PRO A 95 4.46 -42.43 35.27
CA PRO A 95 3.27 -43.03 34.66
C PRO A 95 2.61 -44.06 35.60
N TYR A 96 1.30 -43.91 35.80
CA TYR A 96 0.47 -44.86 36.53
C TYR A 96 -0.59 -45.48 35.64
N TYR A 97 -0.94 -46.72 35.96
CA TYR A 97 -2.02 -47.40 35.29
C TYR A 97 -3.37 -46.87 35.78
N THR A 98 -4.21 -46.49 34.83
CA THR A 98 -5.54 -45.93 35.08
C THR A 98 -6.62 -46.89 34.62
N PHE A 99 -7.56 -47.20 35.50
CA PHE A 99 -8.74 -48.00 35.22
C PHE A 99 -9.97 -47.11 35.21
N LEU A 100 -10.64 -47.02 34.06
CA LEU A 100 -11.92 -46.33 33.93
C LEU A 100 -13.07 -47.25 34.31
N ILE A 101 -13.86 -46.83 35.28
CA ILE A 101 -14.94 -47.63 35.88
C ILE A 101 -16.26 -46.90 35.67
N GLN A 102 -16.99 -47.28 34.62
CA GLN A 102 -18.16 -46.52 34.15
C GLN A 102 -19.46 -46.79 34.93
N ASP A 103 -19.56 -47.88 35.69
CA ASP A 103 -20.81 -48.36 36.31
C ASP A 103 -20.89 -48.12 37.83
N SER A 104 -20.06 -47.23 38.38
CA SER A 104 -19.99 -46.92 39.83
C SER A 104 -19.64 -48.13 40.72
N SER A 105 -19.08 -49.18 40.15
CA SER A 105 -18.76 -50.39 40.91
C SER A 105 -17.43 -50.30 41.65
N ASP A 106 -17.27 -51.14 42.68
CA ASP A 106 -16.07 -51.12 43.52
C ASP A 106 -14.83 -51.66 42.79
N ALA A 107 -13.67 -51.06 43.08
CA ALA A 107 -12.36 -51.59 42.74
C ALA A 107 -11.59 -52.00 43.99
N VAL A 108 -10.95 -53.16 43.95
CA VAL A 108 -10.10 -53.67 45.03
C VAL A 108 -8.64 -53.60 44.59
N LEU A 109 -7.78 -53.08 45.47
CA LEU A 109 -6.35 -52.98 45.24
C LEU A 109 -5.58 -53.75 46.32
N VAL A 110 -4.68 -54.62 45.86
CA VAL A 110 -3.77 -55.41 46.69
C VAL A 110 -2.33 -55.25 46.22
N ALA A 111 -1.36 -55.48 47.09
CA ALA A 111 0.07 -55.50 46.77
C ALA A 111 0.68 -56.84 47.20
N MET A 112 0.89 -57.74 46.24
CA MET A 112 1.34 -59.11 46.50
C MET A 112 2.82 -59.19 46.92
N GLY A 113 3.61 -58.16 46.63
CA GLY A 113 5.01 -58.06 47.04
C GLY A 113 5.23 -57.62 48.49
N ILE A 114 4.18 -57.15 49.16
CA ILE A 114 4.23 -56.66 50.53
C ILE A 114 3.59 -57.71 51.45
N ASN A 115 4.35 -58.23 52.40
CA ASN A 115 3.97 -59.34 53.28
C ASN A 115 4.34 -59.06 54.74
N SER A 116 4.11 -60.05 55.62
CA SER A 116 4.33 -59.94 57.08
C SER A 116 5.75 -59.57 57.50
N THR A 117 6.75 -59.79 56.64
CA THR A 117 8.16 -59.51 56.95
C THR A 117 8.63 -58.12 56.53
N ASN A 118 8.00 -57.50 55.52
CA ASN A 118 8.48 -56.25 54.92
C ASN A 118 7.46 -55.09 54.96
N TYR A 119 6.20 -55.31 55.37
CA TYR A 119 5.14 -54.28 55.31
C TYR A 119 5.47 -52.96 56.04
N ARG A 120 6.30 -53.01 57.08
CA ARG A 120 6.73 -51.81 57.83
C ARG A 120 7.67 -50.90 57.04
N ASP A 121 8.25 -51.42 55.96
CA ASP A 121 9.13 -50.67 55.06
C ASP A 121 8.35 -49.95 53.96
N PHE A 122 7.01 -49.99 53.98
CA PHE A 122 6.17 -49.36 52.97
C PHE A 122 5.15 -48.41 53.60
N LEU A 123 4.90 -47.30 52.92
CA LEU A 123 3.78 -46.41 53.19
C LEU A 123 2.89 -46.33 51.95
N TYR A 124 1.60 -46.06 52.16
CA TYR A 124 0.63 -45.81 51.10
C TYR A 124 -0.01 -44.44 51.25
N HIS A 125 -0.53 -43.91 50.14
CA HIS A 125 -1.16 -42.60 50.04
C HIS A 125 -2.34 -42.69 49.08
N VAL A 126 -3.40 -41.95 49.37
CA VAL A 126 -4.63 -41.92 48.57
C VAL A 126 -5.00 -40.48 48.27
N VAL A 127 -5.11 -40.14 46.99
CA VAL A 127 -5.48 -38.81 46.50
C VAL A 127 -6.78 -38.90 45.70
N GLU A 128 -7.70 -37.99 45.96
CA GLU A 128 -8.91 -37.77 45.18
C GLU A 128 -8.73 -36.58 44.22
N ASN A 129 -9.11 -36.76 42.96
CA ASN A 129 -9.12 -35.73 41.91
C ASN A 129 -7.84 -34.89 41.84
N ASP A 130 -6.68 -35.56 41.80
CA ASP A 130 -5.33 -34.98 41.69
C ASP A 130 -4.91 -34.02 42.83
N SER A 131 -5.76 -33.73 43.82
CA SER A 131 -5.53 -32.60 44.73
C SER A 131 -5.95 -32.80 46.18
N THR A 132 -6.93 -33.67 46.45
CA THR A 132 -7.47 -33.87 47.79
C THR A 132 -6.85 -35.13 48.40
N GLU A 133 -5.92 -34.96 49.34
CA GLU A 133 -5.31 -36.08 50.07
C GLU A 133 -6.35 -36.69 51.03
N LEU A 134 -6.83 -37.90 50.72
CA LEU A 134 -7.78 -38.65 51.55
C LEU A 134 -7.06 -39.42 52.65
N VAL A 135 -5.91 -39.99 52.32
CA VAL A 135 -5.05 -40.70 53.27
C VAL A 135 -3.63 -40.23 53.03
N PRO A 136 -3.01 -39.46 53.95
CA PRO A 136 -1.62 -39.07 53.80
C PRO A 136 -0.70 -40.27 53.85
N TRP A 137 0.58 -40.11 53.48
CA TRP A 137 1.57 -41.19 53.57
C TRP A 137 1.54 -41.91 54.93
N SER A 138 0.91 -43.08 54.94
CA SER A 138 0.52 -43.83 56.13
C SER A 138 0.99 -45.27 56.04
N PRO A 139 1.16 -45.98 57.18
CA PRO A 139 1.47 -47.41 57.17
C PRO A 139 0.42 -48.21 56.39
N ILE A 140 0.84 -49.34 55.80
CA ILE A 140 -0.07 -50.28 55.11
C ILE A 140 -1.27 -50.62 56.01
N PRO A 141 -2.51 -50.47 55.52
CA PRO A 141 -3.68 -50.43 56.40
C PRO A 141 -3.99 -51.79 57.02
N LYS A 142 -3.79 -52.89 56.27
CA LYS A 142 -3.84 -54.26 56.80
C LYS A 142 -3.14 -55.26 55.89
N LEU A 143 -2.76 -56.39 56.49
CA LEU A 143 -2.40 -57.60 55.76
C LEU A 143 -3.60 -58.54 55.72
N GLU A 144 -3.86 -59.15 54.57
CA GLU A 144 -4.91 -60.15 54.39
C GLU A 144 -4.36 -61.43 53.79
N GLN A 145 -5.06 -62.53 54.06
CA GLN A 145 -4.81 -63.82 53.42
C GLN A 145 -6.16 -64.35 52.91
N SER A 146 -6.65 -63.74 51.83
CA SER A 146 -7.91 -64.10 51.18
C SER A 146 -7.68 -64.39 49.69
N TYR A 147 -8.75 -64.64 48.93
CA TYR A 147 -8.68 -64.93 47.49
C TYR A 147 -7.77 -66.13 47.11
N GLY A 148 -7.66 -67.11 47.99
CA GLY A 148 -6.83 -68.31 47.75
C GLY A 148 -5.33 -68.10 47.94
N ALA A 149 -4.89 -67.02 48.59
CA ALA A 149 -3.48 -66.78 48.87
C ALA A 149 -2.93 -67.67 50.02
N SER A 150 -1.74 -68.24 49.84
CA SER A 150 -1.04 -69.08 50.83
C SER A 150 -0.27 -68.28 51.88
N LYS A 151 0.01 -66.99 51.60
CA LYS A 151 0.71 -66.08 52.51
C LYS A 151 -0.04 -64.74 52.63
N PRO A 152 0.08 -64.04 53.78
CA PRO A 152 -0.48 -62.70 53.92
C PRO A 152 0.16 -61.69 52.97
N TYR A 153 -0.66 -60.90 52.30
CA TYR A 153 -0.29 -59.81 51.41
C TYR A 153 -0.92 -58.48 51.88
N ALA A 154 -0.43 -57.34 51.38
CA ALA A 154 -1.00 -56.04 51.72
C ALA A 154 -2.31 -55.78 50.96
N PHE A 155 -3.39 -55.56 51.71
CA PHE A 155 -4.65 -55.07 51.16
C PHE A 155 -4.65 -53.55 51.30
N LEU A 156 -4.65 -52.82 50.19
CA LEU A 156 -4.51 -51.36 50.18
C LEU A 156 -5.86 -50.65 50.29
N GLY A 157 -6.93 -51.30 49.86
CA GLY A 157 -8.27 -50.78 50.01
C GLY A 157 -9.27 -51.34 49.02
N LYS A 158 -10.53 -51.04 49.32
CA LYS A 158 -11.65 -51.16 48.40
C LYS A 158 -12.16 -49.74 48.15
N PHE A 159 -12.15 -49.32 46.89
CA PHE A 159 -12.42 -47.95 46.48
C PHE A 159 -13.69 -47.91 45.64
N ASN A 160 -14.53 -46.92 45.91
CA ASN A 160 -15.70 -46.61 45.12
C ASN A 160 -15.99 -45.12 45.28
N ALA A 161 -15.79 -44.37 44.21
CA ALA A 161 -15.95 -42.92 44.25
C ALA A 161 -16.66 -42.43 42.98
N PRO A 162 -17.98 -42.69 42.83
CA PRO A 162 -18.72 -42.35 41.62
C PRO A 162 -18.56 -40.87 41.24
N GLY A 163 -18.22 -40.60 39.98
CA GLY A 163 -17.99 -39.24 39.50
C GLY A 163 -16.65 -38.62 39.94
N LYS A 164 -15.75 -39.39 40.56
CA LYS A 164 -14.44 -38.93 41.02
C LYS A 164 -13.33 -39.86 40.55
N GLN A 165 -12.09 -39.38 40.68
CA GLN A 165 -10.89 -40.15 40.46
C GLN A 165 -10.16 -40.38 41.79
N ILE A 166 -9.62 -41.57 42.00
CA ILE A 166 -8.81 -41.95 43.16
C ILE A 166 -7.46 -42.48 42.67
N MET A 167 -6.37 -41.83 43.06
CA MET A 167 -5.01 -42.34 42.89
C MET A 167 -4.56 -42.98 44.21
N VAL A 168 -4.03 -44.20 44.12
CA VAL A 168 -3.45 -44.92 45.25
C VAL A 168 -1.99 -45.19 44.94
N GLU A 169 -1.11 -44.72 45.80
CA GLU A 169 0.34 -44.88 45.66
C GLU A 169 0.90 -45.66 46.84
N VAL A 170 1.97 -46.40 46.58
CA VAL A 170 2.76 -47.11 47.59
C VAL A 170 4.23 -46.90 47.30
N TYR A 171 5.03 -46.60 48.33
CA TYR A 171 6.48 -46.54 48.18
C TYR A 171 7.20 -47.23 49.34
N ASN A 172 8.43 -47.64 49.09
CA ASN A 172 9.31 -48.21 50.09
C ASN A 172 10.16 -47.12 50.77
N THR A 173 10.13 -47.07 52.10
CA THR A 173 10.85 -46.07 52.92
C THR A 173 12.36 -46.29 52.98
N LYS A 174 12.83 -47.50 52.69
CA LYS A 174 14.27 -47.84 52.62
C LYS A 174 14.83 -47.71 51.21
N ASN A 175 13.98 -47.84 50.18
CA ASN A 175 14.36 -47.71 48.78
C ASN A 175 13.29 -46.95 47.99
N TYR A 176 13.43 -45.62 47.90
CA TYR A 176 12.50 -44.72 47.21
C TYR A 176 12.35 -44.99 45.70
N SER A 177 13.26 -45.75 45.08
CA SER A 177 13.08 -46.19 43.68
C SER A 177 11.94 -47.21 43.52
N ILE A 178 11.53 -47.85 44.61
CA ILE A 178 10.36 -48.72 44.67
C ILE A 178 9.17 -47.84 45.04
N ARG A 179 8.52 -47.28 44.02
CA ARG A 179 7.24 -46.57 44.12
C ARG A 179 6.33 -47.03 43.01
N GLU A 180 5.12 -47.43 43.33
CA GLU A 180 4.12 -47.89 42.36
C GLU A 180 2.75 -47.32 42.74
N GLY A 181 1.86 -47.21 41.75
CA GLY A 181 0.54 -46.66 41.98
C GLY A 181 -0.44 -47.03 40.88
N VAL A 182 -1.72 -46.88 41.21
CA VAL A 182 -2.86 -47.13 40.33
C VAL A 182 -3.85 -45.99 40.48
N ILE A 183 -4.47 -45.59 39.37
CA ILE A 183 -5.55 -44.63 39.33
C ILE A 183 -6.84 -45.36 38.99
N PHE A 184 -7.88 -45.12 39.77
CA PHE A 184 -9.24 -45.54 39.50
C PHE A 184 -10.06 -44.31 39.16
N ASP A 185 -10.75 -44.30 38.03
CA ASP A 185 -11.48 -43.13 37.56
C ASP A 185 -12.93 -43.50 37.23
N TRP A 186 -13.84 -43.03 38.09
CA TRP A 186 -15.29 -43.19 37.95
C TRP A 186 -15.97 -41.97 37.33
N ARG A 187 -15.21 -41.01 36.80
CA ARG A 187 -15.80 -39.86 36.11
C ARG A 187 -16.48 -40.33 34.83
N SER A 188 -17.76 -39.99 34.71
CA SER A 188 -18.56 -40.25 33.51
C SER A 188 -18.45 -39.12 32.48
N ASP A 189 -18.02 -37.94 32.90
CA ASP A 189 -17.77 -36.79 32.03
C ASP A 189 -16.26 -36.50 32.01
N LEU A 190 -15.61 -36.88 30.92
CA LEU A 190 -14.17 -36.72 30.73
C LEU A 190 -13.86 -35.58 29.74
N ARG A 191 -14.84 -34.70 29.49
CA ARG A 191 -14.64 -33.53 28.64
C ARG A 191 -13.62 -32.60 29.29
N PRO A 192 -12.62 -32.10 28.54
CA PRO A 192 -11.67 -31.17 29.10
C PRO A 192 -12.41 -29.88 29.50
N ALA A 193 -12.15 -29.38 30.71
CA ALA A 193 -12.78 -28.16 31.18
C ALA A 193 -12.03 -26.94 30.62
N LEU A 194 -12.65 -26.22 29.67
CA LEU A 194 -12.09 -24.99 29.11
C LEU A 194 -12.00 -23.90 30.19
N ASN A 195 -10.81 -23.36 30.41
CA ASN A 195 -10.59 -22.26 31.36
C ASN A 195 -10.61 -20.90 30.66
N GLN A 196 -9.87 -20.75 29.56
CA GLN A 196 -9.87 -19.53 28.75
C GLN A 196 -9.40 -19.78 27.32
N ILE A 197 -9.76 -18.86 26.43
CA ILE A 197 -9.25 -18.77 25.06
C ILE A 197 -8.48 -17.46 24.95
N ILE A 198 -7.20 -17.56 24.59
CA ILE A 198 -6.33 -16.40 24.34
C ILE A 198 -6.19 -16.27 22.83
N VAL A 199 -6.51 -15.08 22.31
CA VAL A 199 -6.38 -14.76 20.89
C VAL A 199 -5.22 -13.82 20.71
N GLU A 200 -4.29 -14.19 19.84
CA GLU A 200 -3.15 -13.35 19.47
C GLU A 200 -3.43 -12.63 18.15
N ILE A 201 -3.27 -11.32 18.18
CA ILE A 201 -3.34 -10.45 17.00
C ILE A 201 -1.99 -9.76 16.83
N LYS A 202 -1.83 -8.97 15.77
CA LYS A 202 -0.54 -8.32 15.49
C LYS A 202 -0.13 -7.38 16.64
N GLY A 203 0.88 -7.79 17.41
CA GLY A 203 1.48 -6.99 18.49
C GLY A 203 0.68 -6.96 19.79
N ALA A 204 -0.35 -7.80 19.96
CA ALA A 204 -1.14 -7.89 21.18
C ALA A 204 -1.80 -9.27 21.34
N TYR A 205 -2.19 -9.61 22.56
CA TYR A 205 -3.02 -10.77 22.85
C TYR A 205 -4.09 -10.38 23.88
N PHE A 206 -5.21 -11.10 23.88
CA PHE A 206 -6.30 -10.86 24.82
C PHE A 206 -7.05 -12.15 25.14
N ASN A 207 -7.70 -12.18 26.30
CA ASN A 207 -8.65 -13.25 26.63
C ASN A 207 -10.00 -12.94 25.94
N LEU A 208 -10.47 -13.89 25.15
CA LEU A 208 -11.70 -13.78 24.34
C LEU A 208 -12.95 -13.51 25.18
N ALA A 209 -13.00 -13.98 26.43
CA ALA A 209 -14.14 -13.84 27.33
C ALA A 209 -14.35 -12.42 27.89
N TYR A 210 -13.42 -11.49 27.66
CA TYR A 210 -13.49 -10.12 28.19
C TYR A 210 -13.96 -9.13 27.11
N PRO A 211 -15.24 -8.68 27.14
CA PRO A 211 -15.82 -7.88 26.05
C PRO A 211 -15.15 -6.54 25.82
N ALA A 212 -14.52 -5.97 26.86
CA ALA A 212 -13.81 -4.69 26.76
C ALA A 212 -12.57 -4.75 25.85
N ILE A 213 -11.99 -5.93 25.65
CA ILE A 213 -10.72 -6.13 24.93
C ILE A 213 -10.80 -7.17 23.82
N ASN A 214 -11.93 -7.87 23.66
CA ASN A 214 -12.04 -8.98 22.70
C ASN A 214 -12.34 -8.57 21.25
N HIS A 215 -12.29 -7.26 20.95
CA HIS A 215 -12.51 -6.69 19.63
C HIS A 215 -13.83 -7.09 18.96
N GLY A 216 -14.83 -7.52 19.74
CA GLY A 216 -16.12 -8.00 19.22
C GLY A 216 -16.05 -9.36 18.54
N TYR A 217 -14.97 -10.13 18.74
CA TYR A 217 -14.80 -11.45 18.13
C TYR A 217 -15.75 -12.50 18.71
N ALA A 218 -16.23 -12.31 19.94
CA ALA A 218 -17.29 -13.12 20.55
C ALA A 218 -18.12 -12.24 21.50
N SER A 219 -19.41 -12.52 21.61
CA SER A 219 -20.32 -11.83 22.53
C SER A 219 -21.16 -12.78 23.38
N ARG A 220 -21.33 -14.01 22.91
CA ARG A 220 -22.11 -15.05 23.59
C ARG A 220 -21.22 -16.21 23.97
N PHE A 221 -21.34 -16.63 25.23
CA PHE A 221 -20.64 -17.77 25.78
C PHE A 221 -21.66 -18.67 26.46
N ASN A 222 -21.49 -19.98 26.27
CA ASN A 222 -22.30 -20.97 26.95
C ASN A 222 -22.05 -20.85 28.47
N ARG A 223 -23.14 -20.71 29.23
CA ARG A 223 -23.08 -20.44 30.68
C ARG A 223 -22.53 -21.59 31.51
N ILE A 224 -22.49 -22.80 30.97
CA ILE A 224 -22.09 -24.02 31.68
C ILE A 224 -20.60 -24.30 31.46
N ASN A 225 -20.13 -24.25 30.21
CA ASN A 225 -18.76 -24.67 29.86
C ASN A 225 -17.87 -23.54 29.32
N GLY A 226 -18.36 -22.30 29.24
CA GLY A 226 -17.59 -21.13 28.82
C GLY A 226 -17.19 -21.13 27.34
N VAL A 227 -17.70 -22.06 26.53
CA VAL A 227 -17.42 -22.11 25.08
C VAL A 227 -18.10 -20.92 24.37
N PRO A 228 -17.40 -20.18 23.50
CA PRO A 228 -18.03 -19.12 22.73
C PRO A 228 -18.99 -19.69 21.68
N GLU A 229 -20.17 -19.09 21.54
CA GLU A 229 -21.21 -19.52 20.60
C GLU A 229 -21.16 -18.75 19.26
N ASP A 230 -20.48 -17.60 19.25
CA ASP A 230 -20.40 -16.69 18.10
C ASP A 230 -18.97 -16.22 17.82
N PHE A 231 -17.96 -17.03 18.17
CA PHE A 231 -16.57 -16.71 17.93
C PHE A 231 -16.29 -16.60 16.42
N ARG A 232 -15.94 -15.41 15.97
CA ARG A 232 -15.65 -15.12 14.56
C ARG A 232 -14.65 -14.00 14.40
N PHE A 233 -13.81 -14.09 13.38
CA PHE A 233 -12.77 -13.10 13.12
C PHE A 233 -12.36 -13.08 11.64
N PRO A 234 -11.87 -11.94 11.11
CA PRO A 234 -11.29 -11.87 9.76
C PRO A 234 -10.04 -12.73 9.63
N ALA A 235 -9.88 -13.42 8.48
CA ALA A 235 -8.76 -14.33 8.20
C ALA A 235 -7.35 -13.71 8.37
N ASP A 236 -7.22 -12.39 8.24
CA ASP A 236 -5.96 -11.65 8.35
C ASP A 236 -5.72 -11.01 9.72
N SER A 237 -6.66 -11.18 10.66
CA SER A 237 -6.63 -10.48 11.95
C SER A 237 -5.97 -11.28 13.08
N VAL A 238 -6.12 -12.62 13.08
CA VAL A 238 -5.67 -13.52 14.14
C VAL A 238 -4.43 -14.29 13.70
N HIS A 239 -3.38 -14.23 14.52
CA HIS A 239 -2.09 -14.90 14.30
C HIS A 239 -1.97 -16.21 15.07
N ASN A 240 -2.73 -16.38 16.14
CA ASN A 240 -2.68 -17.58 16.96
C ASN A 240 -3.89 -17.67 17.86
N ILE A 241 -4.29 -18.88 18.23
CA ILE A 241 -5.33 -19.10 19.24
C ILE A 241 -4.84 -20.14 20.21
N THR A 242 -4.74 -19.76 21.48
CA THR A 242 -4.36 -20.67 22.56
C THR A 242 -5.58 -21.02 23.40
N PHE A 243 -5.86 -22.30 23.49
CA PHE A 243 -6.89 -22.86 24.36
C PHE A 243 -6.24 -23.34 25.63
N GLN A 244 -6.64 -22.78 26.77
CA GLN A 244 -6.21 -23.26 28.07
C GLN A 244 -7.34 -24.01 28.74
N PHE A 245 -7.02 -25.22 29.18
CA PHE A 245 -7.89 -26.10 29.93
C PHE A 245 -7.49 -26.11 31.40
N ARG A 246 -8.41 -26.52 32.26
CA ARG A 246 -8.09 -26.88 33.64
C ARG A 246 -7.06 -28.00 33.59
N LYS A 247 -5.96 -27.83 34.31
CA LYS A 247 -4.92 -28.85 34.39
C LYS A 247 -5.50 -30.13 35.02
N GLU A 248 -5.43 -31.21 34.28
CA GLU A 248 -5.75 -32.57 34.74
C GLU A 248 -4.47 -33.39 34.60
N GLU A 249 -4.04 -34.05 35.67
CA GLU A 249 -2.73 -34.73 35.63
C GLU A 249 -2.80 -36.07 34.90
N THR A 250 -4.00 -36.62 34.74
CA THR A 250 -4.18 -38.02 34.39
C THR A 250 -4.95 -38.24 33.09
N LEU A 251 -5.49 -37.19 32.47
CA LEU A 251 -6.26 -37.27 31.24
C LEU A 251 -5.52 -36.65 30.05
N LEU A 252 -5.30 -37.45 29.01
CA LEU A 252 -4.77 -37.01 27.72
C LEU A 252 -5.90 -36.87 26.70
N HIS A 253 -6.05 -35.69 26.13
CA HIS A 253 -7.04 -35.43 25.07
C HIS A 253 -6.35 -35.17 23.74
N SER A 254 -6.88 -35.81 22.70
CA SER A 254 -6.53 -35.55 21.31
C SER A 254 -7.40 -34.44 20.72
N VAL A 255 -6.81 -33.66 19.82
CA VAL A 255 -7.44 -32.49 19.21
C VAL A 255 -7.59 -32.70 17.72
N HIS A 256 -8.79 -32.48 17.22
CA HIS A 256 -9.14 -32.55 15.81
C HIS A 256 -9.76 -31.23 15.36
N LEU A 257 -9.46 -30.82 14.14
CA LEU A 257 -10.11 -29.68 13.50
C LEU A 257 -11.03 -30.20 12.41
N VAL A 258 -12.33 -29.96 12.60
CA VAL A 258 -13.35 -30.16 11.57
C VAL A 258 -13.54 -28.82 10.87
N SER A 259 -13.42 -28.81 9.54
CA SER A 259 -13.58 -27.60 8.74
C SER A 259 -14.69 -27.78 7.70
N GLN A 260 -15.44 -26.71 7.45
CA GLN A 260 -16.43 -26.59 6.38
C GLN A 260 -16.10 -25.33 5.58
N THR A 261 -15.28 -25.52 4.55
CA THR A 261 -14.79 -24.44 3.68
C THR A 261 -15.33 -24.58 2.26
N LYS A 262 -15.00 -23.66 1.36
CA LYS A 262 -15.33 -23.78 -0.07
C LYS A 262 -14.74 -25.04 -0.74
N LYS A 263 -13.69 -25.63 -0.17
CA LYS A 263 -13.08 -26.88 -0.68
C LYS A 263 -13.87 -28.13 -0.29
N GLY A 264 -14.87 -28.01 0.58
CA GLY A 264 -15.63 -29.12 1.15
C GLY A 264 -15.32 -29.34 2.63
N PRO A 265 -15.99 -30.31 3.27
CA PRO A 265 -15.71 -30.70 4.64
C PRO A 265 -14.41 -31.49 4.74
N ASP A 266 -13.62 -31.23 5.78
CA ASP A 266 -12.37 -31.95 6.07
C ASP A 266 -12.20 -32.12 7.59
N THR A 267 -11.46 -33.14 8.01
CA THR A 267 -11.15 -33.40 9.43
C THR A 267 -9.69 -33.79 9.58
N VAL A 268 -8.94 -32.99 10.34
CA VAL A 268 -7.49 -33.17 10.55
C VAL A 268 -7.20 -33.35 12.04
N ARG A 269 -6.40 -34.37 12.39
CA ARG A 269 -5.86 -34.49 13.75
C ARG A 269 -4.68 -33.54 13.92
N LEU A 270 -4.79 -32.62 14.88
CA LEU A 270 -3.77 -31.59 15.12
C LEU A 270 -2.74 -31.99 16.18
N GLY A 271 -3.12 -32.83 17.15
CA GLY A 271 -2.21 -33.23 18.22
C GLY A 271 -2.96 -33.61 19.50
N ASN A 272 -2.36 -33.27 20.65
CA ASN A 272 -2.92 -33.47 21.97
C ASN A 272 -2.83 -32.18 22.79
N ILE A 273 -3.65 -32.05 23.84
CA ILE A 273 -3.43 -31.04 24.88
C ILE A 273 -2.08 -31.35 25.55
N ASP A 274 -1.26 -30.32 25.78
CA ASP A 274 0.03 -30.49 26.42
C ASP A 274 -0.09 -30.77 27.93
N GLN A 275 1.02 -31.13 28.57
CA GLN A 275 1.10 -31.44 30.00
C GLN A 275 0.75 -30.27 30.94
N HIS A 276 0.68 -29.05 30.41
CA HIS A 276 0.33 -27.83 31.15
C HIS A 276 -1.13 -27.43 30.93
N GLY A 277 -1.90 -28.19 30.13
CA GLY A 277 -3.29 -27.91 29.83
C GLY A 277 -3.47 -26.91 28.68
N TYR A 278 -2.48 -26.73 27.81
CA TYR A 278 -2.57 -25.82 26.67
C TYR A 278 -2.67 -26.56 25.34
N PHE A 279 -3.40 -25.97 24.40
CA PHE A 279 -3.37 -26.33 23.00
C PHE A 279 -3.31 -25.07 22.15
N GLN A 280 -2.34 -25.00 21.25
CA GLN A 280 -2.14 -23.87 20.34
C GLN A 280 -2.62 -24.24 18.94
N LEU A 281 -3.45 -23.39 18.35
CA LEU A 281 -3.93 -23.54 16.98
C LEU A 281 -3.22 -22.55 16.06
N ASP A 282 -2.33 -23.07 15.23
CA ASP A 282 -1.58 -22.27 14.25
C ASP A 282 -2.45 -21.80 13.08
N PRO A 283 -2.22 -20.59 12.53
CA PRO A 283 -2.98 -20.01 11.41
C PRO A 283 -3.07 -20.88 10.18
N GLU A 284 -2.08 -21.75 9.96
CA GLU A 284 -2.00 -22.58 8.77
C GLU A 284 -3.24 -23.47 8.59
N TYR A 285 -3.89 -23.83 9.70
CA TYR A 285 -5.07 -24.67 9.72
C TYR A 285 -6.39 -23.91 9.46
N TYR A 286 -6.40 -22.57 9.53
CA TYR A 286 -7.61 -21.76 9.40
C TYR A 286 -7.47 -20.53 8.49
N ARG A 287 -6.55 -20.56 7.52
CA ARG A 287 -6.37 -19.44 6.56
C ARG A 287 -7.55 -19.24 5.60
N GLN A 288 -8.41 -20.26 5.41
CA GLN A 288 -9.53 -20.16 4.48
C GLN A 288 -10.77 -19.64 5.20
N PRO A 289 -11.52 -18.70 4.59
CA PRO A 289 -12.82 -18.33 5.13
C PRO A 289 -13.78 -19.53 5.15
N GLY A 290 -14.47 -19.72 6.26
CA GLY A 290 -15.33 -20.87 6.49
C GLY A 290 -15.64 -21.10 7.95
N ARG A 291 -16.41 -22.15 8.23
CA ARG A 291 -16.73 -22.58 9.60
C ARG A 291 -15.79 -23.68 10.02
N TYR A 292 -15.32 -23.58 11.25
CA TYR A 292 -14.39 -24.49 11.86
C TYR A 292 -14.91 -24.92 13.22
N GLU A 293 -14.54 -26.12 13.63
CA GLU A 293 -14.86 -26.65 14.93
C GLU A 293 -13.66 -27.45 15.44
N LEU A 294 -13.13 -27.02 16.58
CA LEU A 294 -12.15 -27.82 17.31
C LEU A 294 -12.88 -28.84 18.16
N VAL A 295 -12.52 -30.11 17.97
CA VAL A 295 -13.10 -31.22 18.71
C VAL A 295 -12.02 -31.86 19.56
N PHE A 296 -12.24 -31.79 20.88
CA PHE A 296 -11.38 -32.41 21.88
C PHE A 296 -12.05 -33.70 22.37
N GLN A 297 -11.30 -34.79 22.34
CA GLN A 297 -11.75 -36.08 22.82
C GLN A 297 -10.62 -36.79 23.56
N ARG A 298 -10.98 -37.58 24.57
CA ARG A 298 -10.00 -38.41 25.29
C ARG A 298 -9.27 -39.34 24.33
N GLN A 299 -7.97 -39.50 24.53
CA GLN A 299 -7.19 -40.47 23.76
C GLN A 299 -7.67 -41.89 24.08
N GLN A 300 -8.02 -42.64 23.04
CA GLN A 300 -8.43 -44.03 23.12
C GLN A 300 -7.56 -44.88 22.18
N LYS A 301 -7.40 -46.16 22.50
CA LYS A 301 -6.67 -47.12 21.64
C LYS A 301 -7.33 -47.26 20.27
N TYR A 302 -8.66 -47.15 20.22
CA TYR A 302 -9.46 -47.08 19.02
C TYR A 302 -10.32 -45.82 19.09
N PRO A 303 -10.16 -44.84 18.18
CA PRO A 303 -10.95 -43.62 18.21
C PRO A 303 -12.42 -43.95 18.00
N SER A 304 -13.27 -43.60 18.96
CA SER A 304 -14.73 -43.65 18.84
C SER A 304 -15.30 -42.26 19.15
N TRP A 305 -16.19 -41.77 18.28
CA TRP A 305 -16.82 -40.46 18.43
C TRP A 305 -18.07 -40.58 19.32
N GLU A 306 -17.86 -40.63 20.63
CA GLU A 306 -18.95 -40.60 21.60
C GLU A 306 -19.37 -39.14 21.86
N GLU A 307 -20.44 -38.68 21.23
CA GLU A 307 -20.91 -37.27 21.33
C GLU A 307 -21.01 -36.74 22.78
N SER A 308 -21.36 -37.59 23.74
CA SER A 308 -21.44 -37.20 25.15
C SER A 308 -20.09 -36.80 25.78
N GLN A 309 -18.98 -37.22 25.19
CA GLN A 309 -17.61 -37.04 25.68
C GLN A 309 -16.80 -36.00 24.88
N LEU A 310 -17.40 -35.39 23.86
CA LEU A 310 -16.72 -34.41 23.00
C LEU A 310 -16.89 -33.00 23.56
N LEU A 311 -15.79 -32.25 23.62
CA LEU A 311 -15.85 -30.79 23.70
C LEU A 311 -15.69 -30.23 22.29
N ARG A 312 -16.68 -29.46 21.84
CA ARG A 312 -16.68 -28.78 20.55
C ARG A 312 -16.57 -27.28 20.77
N ILE A 313 -15.59 -26.66 20.13
CA ILE A 313 -15.41 -25.20 20.14
C ILE A 313 -15.57 -24.70 18.70
N PRO A 314 -16.75 -24.16 18.34
CA PRO A 314 -16.98 -23.64 17.01
C PRO A 314 -16.35 -22.25 16.85
N PHE A 315 -15.84 -21.96 15.65
CA PHE A 315 -15.43 -20.61 15.26
C PHE A 315 -15.59 -20.40 13.76
N GLU A 316 -15.77 -19.15 13.35
CA GLU A 316 -15.96 -18.77 11.95
C GLU A 316 -14.87 -17.80 11.48
N VAL A 317 -14.16 -18.20 10.43
CA VAL A 317 -13.18 -17.33 9.77
C VAL A 317 -13.87 -16.57 8.66
N LEU A 318 -13.95 -15.26 8.82
CA LEU A 318 -14.52 -14.35 7.82
C LEU A 318 -13.48 -14.07 6.73
N PRO A 319 -13.90 -13.71 5.50
CA PRO A 319 -13.00 -13.16 4.49
C PRO A 319 -12.13 -12.07 5.10
N ALA A 320 -10.86 -12.00 4.67
CA ALA A 320 -9.94 -10.96 5.09
C ALA A 320 -10.66 -9.61 4.98
N SER A 321 -10.60 -8.81 6.04
CA SER A 321 -11.23 -7.50 6.00
C SER A 321 -10.61 -6.77 4.83
N ALA A 322 -11.43 -6.34 3.86
CA ALA A 322 -10.94 -5.32 2.94
C ALA A 322 -10.36 -4.23 3.85
N LYS A 323 -9.07 -3.92 3.70
CA LYS A 323 -8.48 -2.81 4.42
C LYS A 323 -9.29 -1.61 4.00
N ASP A 324 -10.28 -1.24 4.81
CA ASP A 324 -10.95 0.03 4.69
C ASP A 324 -9.82 1.03 4.80
N ILE A 325 -9.47 1.62 3.65
CA ILE A 325 -8.49 2.69 3.61
C ILE A 325 -9.07 3.73 4.55
N SER A 326 -8.50 3.81 5.75
CA SER A 326 -9.04 4.66 6.82
C SER A 326 -9.34 6.01 6.21
N MET A 327 -10.55 6.54 6.44
CA MET A 327 -11.01 7.82 5.86
C MET A 327 -9.95 8.94 6.01
N LYS A 328 -9.10 8.84 7.05
CA LYS A 328 -7.93 9.69 7.29
C LYS A 328 -6.95 9.76 6.10
N TYR A 329 -6.63 8.64 5.46
CA TYR A 329 -5.70 8.58 4.32
C TYR A 329 -6.32 9.16 3.05
N VAL A 330 -7.61 8.95 2.82
CA VAL A 330 -8.35 9.54 1.69
C VAL A 330 -8.38 11.07 1.83
N LEU A 331 -8.68 11.56 3.03
CA LEU A 331 -8.69 13.00 3.33
C LEU A 331 -7.28 13.62 3.19
N LEU A 332 -6.23 12.92 3.64
CA LEU A 332 -4.84 13.38 3.48
C LEU A 332 -4.45 13.48 2.00
N LEU A 333 -4.77 12.47 1.19
CA LEU A 333 -4.51 12.50 -0.25
C LEU A 333 -5.25 13.65 -0.94
N ALA A 334 -6.53 13.85 -0.60
CA ALA A 334 -7.32 14.96 -1.13
C ALA A 334 -6.72 16.32 -0.76
N ALA A 335 -6.25 16.50 0.48
CA ALA A 335 -5.57 17.72 0.91
C ALA A 335 -4.27 17.97 0.13
N ILE A 336 -3.46 16.92 -0.09
CA ILE A 336 -2.22 17.02 -0.89
C ILE A 336 -2.54 17.43 -2.34
N VAL A 337 -3.54 16.81 -2.96
CA VAL A 337 -3.98 17.16 -4.32
C VAL A 337 -4.43 18.62 -4.40
N LEU A 338 -5.20 19.10 -3.43
CA LEU A 338 -5.64 20.50 -3.37
C LEU A 338 -4.46 21.48 -3.25
N VAL A 339 -3.46 21.16 -2.42
CA VAL A 339 -2.25 21.99 -2.30
C VAL A 339 -1.47 22.03 -3.61
N ILE A 340 -1.30 20.89 -4.28
CA ILE A 340 -0.61 20.83 -5.59
C ILE A 340 -1.36 21.66 -6.63
N LEU A 341 -2.68 21.52 -6.73
CA LEU A 341 -3.51 22.30 -7.66
C LEU A 341 -3.41 23.81 -7.38
N PHE A 342 -3.40 24.21 -6.10
CA PHE A 342 -3.24 25.60 -5.70
C PHE A 342 -1.86 26.16 -6.08
N LEU A 343 -0.78 25.40 -5.86
CA LEU A 343 0.57 25.79 -6.25
C LEU A 343 0.73 25.91 -7.77
N LEU A 344 0.14 24.98 -8.54
CA LEU A 344 0.10 25.04 -10.00
C LEU A 344 -0.64 26.29 -10.48
N MET A 345 -1.81 26.60 -9.89
CA MET A 345 -2.57 27.81 -10.21
C MET A 345 -1.74 29.08 -9.98
N LEU A 346 -1.05 29.20 -8.84
CA LEU A 346 -0.16 30.33 -8.56
C LEU A 346 1.02 30.42 -9.54
N PHE A 347 1.60 29.27 -9.92
CA PHE A 347 2.67 29.20 -10.90
C PHE A 347 2.21 29.72 -12.27
N PHE A 348 1.08 29.22 -12.78
CA PHE A 348 0.53 29.68 -14.06
C PHE A 348 0.18 31.17 -14.06
N GLN A 349 -0.38 31.69 -12.96
CA GLN A 349 -0.63 33.13 -12.83
C GLN A 349 0.66 33.96 -12.90
N ARG A 350 1.75 33.51 -12.27
CA ARG A 350 3.05 34.21 -12.33
C ARG A 350 3.65 34.19 -13.73
N VAL A 351 3.58 33.06 -14.42
CA VAL A 351 4.08 32.92 -15.80
C VAL A 351 3.32 33.84 -16.75
N ASN A 352 1.98 33.86 -16.67
CA ASN A 352 1.16 34.73 -17.51
C ASN A 352 1.44 36.22 -17.25
N LYS A 353 1.54 36.64 -15.98
CA LYS A 353 1.91 38.03 -15.64
C LYS A 353 3.27 38.43 -16.21
N ARG A 354 4.26 37.53 -16.17
CA ARG A 354 5.60 37.78 -16.76
C ARG A 354 5.54 37.90 -18.28
N ARG A 355 4.73 37.07 -18.96
CA ARG A 355 4.55 37.13 -20.41
C ARG A 355 3.96 38.46 -20.86
N VAL A 356 2.89 38.90 -20.19
CA VAL A 356 2.23 40.19 -20.49
C VAL A 356 3.19 41.36 -20.26
N ARG A 357 3.96 41.36 -19.16
CA ARG A 357 4.97 42.40 -18.90
C ARG A 357 6.07 42.45 -19.97
N ARG A 358 6.58 41.29 -20.40
CA ARG A 358 7.60 41.22 -21.46
C ARG A 358 7.09 41.77 -22.78
N MET A 359 5.86 41.42 -23.16
CA MET A 359 5.23 41.96 -24.37
C MET A 359 5.05 43.47 -24.29
N ALA A 360 4.62 44.00 -23.14
CA ALA A 360 4.51 45.44 -22.92
C ALA A 360 5.88 46.14 -23.03
N GLN A 361 6.92 45.58 -22.41
CA GLN A 361 8.29 46.13 -22.47
C GLN A 361 8.88 46.10 -23.89
N GLN A 362 8.63 45.04 -24.66
CA GLN A 362 9.08 44.95 -26.05
C GLN A 362 8.41 46.04 -26.91
N LYS A 363 7.09 46.20 -26.77
CA LYS A 363 6.35 47.25 -27.48
C LYS A 363 6.86 48.65 -27.11
N GLU A 364 7.04 48.92 -25.82
CA GLU A 364 7.58 50.19 -25.34
C GLU A 364 9.00 50.45 -25.88
N SER A 365 9.87 49.44 -25.88
CA SER A 365 11.21 49.57 -26.44
C SER A 365 11.20 49.88 -27.95
N ALA A 366 10.32 49.23 -28.72
CA ALA A 366 10.18 49.51 -30.15
C ALA A 366 9.65 50.93 -30.39
N GLN A 367 8.68 51.39 -29.60
CA GLN A 367 8.17 52.77 -29.64
C GLN A 367 9.27 53.80 -29.33
N LEU A 368 10.07 53.57 -28.29
CA LEU A 368 11.18 54.47 -27.93
C LEU A 368 12.26 54.53 -29.02
N LYS A 369 12.63 53.39 -29.61
CA LYS A 369 13.57 53.35 -30.74
C LYS A 369 13.02 54.13 -31.92
N LEU A 370 11.75 53.93 -32.26
CA LEU A 370 11.13 54.60 -33.39
C LEU A 370 10.98 56.11 -33.15
N LYS A 371 10.65 56.54 -31.92
CA LYS A 371 10.69 57.96 -31.52
C LYS A 371 12.10 58.55 -31.64
N SER A 372 13.14 57.81 -31.27
CA SER A 372 14.52 58.24 -31.46
C SER A 372 14.90 58.40 -32.93
N VAL A 373 14.43 57.51 -33.81
CA VAL A 373 14.65 57.63 -35.27
C VAL A 373 13.89 58.83 -35.84
N ARG A 374 12.65 59.08 -35.39
CA ARG A 374 11.84 60.25 -35.80
C ARG A 374 12.44 61.59 -35.35
N SER A 375 13.03 61.65 -34.16
CA SER A 375 13.51 62.91 -33.56
C SER A 375 14.84 63.40 -34.13
N GLN A 376 15.51 62.60 -34.97
CA GLN A 376 16.75 63.00 -35.61
C GLN A 376 16.44 63.80 -36.88
N LEU A 377 16.51 65.14 -36.79
CA LEU A 377 16.65 65.98 -37.97
C LEU A 377 17.96 65.60 -38.67
N ASN A 378 17.93 65.32 -39.98
CA ASN A 378 19.13 64.98 -40.75
C ASN A 378 20.11 66.18 -40.69
N PRO A 379 21.23 66.12 -39.93
CA PRO A 379 22.09 67.29 -39.75
C PRO A 379 22.70 67.74 -41.07
N HIS A 380 22.95 66.79 -41.98
CA HIS A 380 23.44 67.07 -43.32
C HIS A 380 22.42 67.83 -44.17
N PHE A 381 21.12 67.56 -44.03
CA PHE A 381 20.07 68.37 -44.67
C PHE A 381 20.10 69.82 -44.16
N MET A 382 20.20 70.01 -42.84
CA MET A 382 20.26 71.35 -42.24
C MET A 382 21.47 72.15 -42.73
N PHE A 383 22.67 71.54 -42.76
CA PHE A 383 23.87 72.19 -43.29
C PHE A 383 23.75 72.53 -44.78
N ASN A 384 23.15 71.65 -45.58
CA ASN A 384 22.93 71.89 -47.00
C ASN A 384 21.96 73.04 -47.27
N ALA A 385 20.86 73.11 -46.52
CA ALA A 385 19.88 74.17 -46.63
C ALA A 385 20.51 75.53 -46.29
N LEU A 386 21.24 75.61 -45.17
CA LEU A 386 21.97 76.82 -44.76
C LEU A 386 23.03 77.24 -45.80
N GLY A 387 23.80 76.29 -46.33
CA GLY A 387 24.77 76.57 -47.40
C GLY A 387 24.13 77.06 -48.70
N SER A 388 22.94 76.54 -49.04
CA SER A 388 22.18 76.96 -50.23
C SER A 388 21.62 78.38 -50.06
N ILE A 389 21.09 78.71 -48.87
CA ILE A 389 20.68 80.06 -48.51
C ILE A 389 21.86 81.03 -48.62
N GLN A 390 23.02 80.66 -48.07
CA GLN A 390 24.23 81.47 -48.17
C GLN A 390 24.66 81.70 -49.64
N ASN A 391 24.57 80.68 -50.50
CA ASN A 391 24.89 80.80 -51.93
C ASN A 391 23.93 81.75 -52.67
N LEU A 392 22.62 81.62 -52.44
CA LEU A 392 21.62 82.52 -53.03
C LEU A 392 21.81 83.97 -52.58
N MET A 393 22.13 84.18 -51.30
CA MET A 393 22.48 85.50 -50.77
C MET A 393 23.74 86.08 -51.43
N ASN A 394 24.79 85.25 -51.62
CA ASN A 394 26.02 85.67 -52.30
C ASN A 394 25.80 86.02 -53.78
N LYS A 395 24.80 85.40 -54.43
CA LYS A 395 24.38 85.68 -55.81
C LYS A 395 23.42 86.87 -55.94
N GLN A 396 23.11 87.56 -54.84
CA GLN A 396 22.12 88.66 -54.79
C GLN A 396 20.70 88.23 -55.22
N ALA A 397 20.38 86.93 -55.15
CA ALA A 397 19.06 86.39 -55.45
C ALA A 397 18.17 86.41 -54.19
N THR A 398 17.93 87.61 -53.64
CA THR A 398 17.29 87.79 -52.33
C THR A 398 15.88 87.20 -52.25
N ASP A 399 15.08 87.32 -53.32
CA ASP A 399 13.73 86.76 -53.35
C ASP A 399 13.73 85.22 -53.35
N GLU A 400 14.66 84.61 -54.07
CA GLU A 400 14.85 83.15 -54.06
C GLU A 400 15.35 82.65 -52.71
N ALA A 401 16.29 83.38 -52.09
CA ALA A 401 16.79 83.07 -50.75
C ALA A 401 15.66 83.13 -49.69
N ASN A 402 14.81 84.15 -49.74
CA ASN A 402 13.65 84.27 -48.84
C ASN A 402 12.62 83.16 -49.05
N ARG A 403 12.32 82.80 -50.31
CA ARG A 403 11.44 81.68 -50.63
C ARG A 403 12.01 80.35 -50.11
N TYR A 404 13.30 80.13 -50.28
CA TYR A 404 13.99 78.94 -49.78
C TYR A 404 13.97 78.88 -48.25
N LEU A 405 14.26 79.99 -47.58
CA LEU A 405 14.24 80.08 -46.11
C LEU A 405 12.84 79.80 -45.53
N ASN A 406 11.79 80.35 -46.13
CA ASN A 406 10.42 80.10 -45.67
C ASN A 406 10.04 78.61 -45.80
N ARG A 407 10.36 77.98 -46.95
CA ARG A 407 10.11 76.54 -47.15
C ARG A 407 10.90 75.68 -46.18
N PHE A 408 12.16 76.04 -45.94
CA PHE A 408 12.99 75.37 -44.94
C PHE A 408 12.40 75.48 -43.53
N ALA A 409 11.89 76.64 -43.14
CA ALA A 409 11.22 76.83 -41.85
C ALA A 409 9.92 76.01 -41.74
N VAL A 410 9.11 75.95 -42.80
CA VAL A 410 7.89 75.12 -42.87
C VAL A 410 8.23 73.63 -42.73
N LEU A 411 9.23 73.14 -43.47
CA LEU A 411 9.68 71.75 -43.39
C LEU A 411 10.25 71.40 -42.02
N THR A 412 11.06 72.29 -41.44
CA THR A 412 11.63 72.08 -40.10
C THR A 412 10.54 72.03 -39.03
N ARG A 413 9.54 72.91 -39.11
CA ARG A 413 8.39 72.89 -38.19
C ARG A 413 7.56 71.62 -38.36
N ALA A 414 7.24 71.22 -39.59
CA ALA A 414 6.52 69.98 -39.87
C ALA A 414 7.28 68.75 -39.34
N ALA A 415 8.61 68.72 -39.44
CA ALA A 415 9.45 67.66 -38.89
C ALA A 415 9.36 67.57 -37.37
N LEU A 416 9.43 68.70 -36.68
CA LEU A 416 9.33 68.75 -35.23
C LEU A 416 7.93 68.41 -34.75
N ASP A 417 6.89 69.01 -35.33
CA ASP A 417 5.48 68.80 -34.95
C ASP A 417 5.03 67.35 -35.18
N ASN A 418 5.52 66.72 -36.26
CA ASN A 418 5.17 65.35 -36.57
C ASN A 418 6.05 64.31 -35.87
N SER A 419 7.18 64.70 -35.25
CA SER A 419 8.05 63.78 -34.50
C SER A 419 7.38 63.17 -33.26
N GLU A 420 6.38 63.86 -32.70
CA GLU A 420 5.60 63.42 -31.54
C GLU A 420 4.34 62.62 -31.91
N LYS A 421 3.94 62.64 -33.19
CA LYS A 421 2.76 61.91 -33.68
C LYS A 421 3.14 60.50 -34.10
N ASP A 422 2.24 59.55 -33.82
CA ASP A 422 2.43 58.16 -34.26
C ASP A 422 2.09 57.96 -35.74
N MET A 423 1.07 58.67 -36.21
CA MET A 423 0.62 58.72 -37.60
C MET A 423 0.23 60.15 -37.98
N ILE A 424 0.29 60.45 -39.28
CA ILE A 424 -0.26 61.67 -39.90
C ILE A 424 -1.11 61.26 -41.11
N SER A 425 -1.94 62.15 -41.63
CA SER A 425 -2.67 61.86 -42.86
C SER A 425 -1.71 61.71 -44.04
N LEU A 426 -2.09 60.91 -45.03
CA LEU A 426 -1.35 60.79 -46.29
C LEU A 426 -1.30 62.14 -47.00
N GLU A 427 -2.34 62.97 -46.82
CA GLU A 427 -2.37 64.36 -47.28
C GLU A 427 -1.25 65.21 -46.65
N ASP A 428 -1.07 65.15 -45.33
CA ASP A 428 0.01 65.84 -44.63
C ASP A 428 1.40 65.36 -45.10
N GLU A 429 1.58 64.05 -45.25
CA GLU A 429 2.83 63.47 -45.80
C GLU A 429 3.08 63.98 -47.23
N TRP A 430 2.04 64.07 -48.06
CA TRP A 430 2.12 64.61 -49.41
C TRP A 430 2.56 66.07 -49.43
N HIS A 431 2.02 66.89 -48.53
CA HIS A 431 2.43 68.29 -48.36
C HIS A 431 3.89 68.43 -47.93
N ILE A 432 4.40 67.53 -47.08
CA ILE A 432 5.81 67.51 -46.68
C ILE A 432 6.69 67.18 -47.88
N VAL A 433 6.33 66.14 -48.63
CA VAL A 433 7.07 65.71 -49.84
C VAL A 433 7.10 66.82 -50.89
N ASP A 434 5.95 67.46 -51.16
CA ASP A 434 5.84 68.55 -52.12
C ASP A 434 6.72 69.76 -51.72
N ASN A 435 6.64 70.18 -50.46
CA ASN A 435 7.48 71.28 -49.96
C ASN A 435 8.98 70.96 -50.07
N TYR A 436 9.37 69.72 -49.79
CA TYR A 436 10.76 69.28 -49.91
C TYR A 436 11.24 69.30 -51.37
N LEU A 437 10.47 68.71 -52.29
CA LEU A 437 10.82 68.66 -53.71
C LEU A 437 10.88 70.05 -54.34
N GLN A 438 9.94 70.96 -54.02
CA GLN A 438 10.01 72.36 -54.47
C GLN A 438 11.27 73.06 -53.97
N MET A 439 11.67 72.80 -52.73
CA MET A 439 12.86 73.40 -52.14
C MET A 439 14.14 72.90 -52.85
N GLU A 440 14.27 71.60 -53.06
CA GLU A 440 15.44 71.02 -53.76
C GLU A 440 15.42 71.32 -55.27
N GLN A 441 14.24 71.48 -55.89
CA GLN A 441 14.10 71.92 -57.28
C GLN A 441 14.74 73.30 -57.51
N LEU A 442 14.61 74.24 -56.56
CA LEU A 442 15.28 75.55 -56.63
C LEU A 442 16.82 75.41 -56.62
N ARG A 443 17.35 74.34 -56.01
CA ARG A 443 18.79 74.11 -55.88
C ARG A 443 19.39 73.40 -57.08
N PHE A 444 18.71 72.37 -57.59
CA PHE A 444 19.27 71.46 -58.61
C PHE A 444 18.63 71.59 -59.99
N GLY A 445 17.49 72.26 -60.13
CA GLY A 445 16.85 72.53 -61.42
C GLY A 445 16.24 71.32 -62.11
N PHE A 446 15.82 70.30 -61.34
CA PHE A 446 15.08 69.14 -61.86
C PHE A 446 13.58 69.42 -61.97
N SER A 447 12.84 68.53 -62.62
CA SER A 447 11.38 68.55 -62.66
C SER A 447 10.80 67.42 -61.81
N TYR A 448 9.60 67.57 -61.26
CA TYR A 448 8.97 66.48 -60.51
C TYR A 448 7.46 66.44 -60.75
N SER A 449 6.86 65.28 -60.51
CA SER A 449 5.42 65.08 -60.53
C SER A 449 4.95 64.30 -59.31
N LEU A 450 3.81 64.73 -58.77
CA LEU A 450 3.13 64.06 -57.66
C LEU A 450 1.80 63.52 -58.17
N TYR A 451 1.56 62.22 -57.97
CA TYR A 451 0.34 61.55 -58.39
C TYR A 451 -0.34 60.88 -57.20
N LEU A 452 -1.55 61.33 -56.89
CA LEU A 452 -2.47 60.63 -56.00
C LEU A 452 -3.50 59.91 -56.86
N ASP A 453 -3.62 58.61 -56.66
CA ASP A 453 -4.70 57.82 -57.27
C ASP A 453 -6.06 58.37 -56.82
N PRO A 454 -6.97 58.73 -57.76
CA PRO A 454 -8.28 59.28 -57.43
C PRO A 454 -9.15 58.38 -56.53
N ALA A 455 -8.84 57.08 -56.45
CA ALA A 455 -9.53 56.16 -55.54
C ALA A 455 -9.17 56.39 -54.06
N LEU A 456 -8.05 57.06 -53.78
CA LEU A 456 -7.58 57.34 -52.42
C LEU A 456 -8.27 58.58 -51.85
N HIS A 457 -8.67 58.51 -50.59
CA HIS A 457 -9.08 59.66 -49.79
C HIS A 457 -7.91 59.98 -48.82
N PRO A 458 -6.94 60.83 -49.22
CA PRO A 458 -5.67 60.97 -48.51
C PRO A 458 -5.80 61.56 -47.09
N ALA A 459 -6.87 62.30 -46.82
CA ALA A 459 -7.20 62.81 -45.48
C ALA A 459 -7.58 61.69 -44.49
N ASP A 460 -8.16 60.58 -44.98
CA ASP A 460 -8.66 59.46 -44.18
C ASP A 460 -7.62 58.33 -44.03
N ILE A 461 -6.52 58.41 -44.77
CA ILE A 461 -5.46 57.39 -44.76
C ILE A 461 -4.33 57.88 -43.86
N GLU A 462 -4.12 57.21 -42.73
CA GLU A 462 -3.02 57.50 -41.83
C GLU A 462 -1.73 56.78 -42.26
N VAL A 463 -0.60 57.47 -42.30
CA VAL A 463 0.73 56.90 -42.56
C VAL A 463 1.72 57.35 -41.48
N PRO A 464 2.77 56.56 -41.18
CA PRO A 464 3.84 57.01 -40.32
C PRO A 464 4.47 58.31 -40.85
N PRO A 465 4.70 59.34 -40.01
CA PRO A 465 5.20 60.63 -40.49
C PRO A 465 6.59 60.50 -41.09
N MET A 466 6.87 61.20 -42.18
CA MET A 466 8.15 61.20 -42.89
C MET A 466 8.54 59.83 -43.45
N LEU A 467 7.57 58.98 -43.79
CA LEU A 467 7.81 57.66 -44.37
C LEU A 467 8.48 57.76 -45.74
N LEU A 468 8.05 58.71 -46.58
CA LEU A 468 8.56 58.89 -47.93
C LEU A 468 9.86 59.71 -47.98
N GLN A 469 10.06 60.60 -47.01
CA GLN A 469 11.16 61.56 -47.04
C GLN A 469 12.55 60.93 -47.28
N PRO A 470 12.99 59.85 -46.61
CA PRO A 470 14.31 59.25 -46.88
C PRO A 470 14.46 58.75 -48.32
N LEU A 471 13.37 58.30 -48.94
CA LEU A 471 13.37 57.84 -50.33
C LEU A 471 13.48 59.02 -51.29
N ILE A 472 12.76 60.10 -50.99
CA ILE A 472 12.84 61.36 -51.74
C ILE A 472 14.22 61.99 -51.62
N GLU A 473 14.82 62.01 -50.42
CA GLU A 473 16.20 62.49 -50.20
C GLU A 473 17.20 61.69 -51.05
N ASN A 474 17.02 60.37 -51.13
CA ASN A 474 17.87 59.52 -51.97
C ASN A 474 17.68 59.83 -53.47
N ALA A 475 16.44 59.94 -53.94
CA ALA A 475 16.13 60.29 -55.33
C ALA A 475 16.71 61.66 -55.72
N VAL A 476 16.61 62.66 -54.85
CA VAL A 476 17.21 63.98 -55.09
C VAL A 476 18.73 63.89 -55.15
N LYS A 477 19.36 63.30 -54.13
CA LYS A 477 20.81 63.29 -53.97
C LYS A 477 21.54 62.43 -55.02
N HIS A 478 20.97 61.27 -55.34
CA HIS A 478 21.63 60.27 -56.18
C HIS A 478 21.06 60.20 -57.59
N GLY A 479 19.76 60.48 -57.75
CA GLY A 479 19.09 60.46 -59.05
C GLY A 479 19.36 61.71 -59.87
N VAL A 480 19.03 62.89 -59.31
CA VAL A 480 18.93 64.13 -60.10
C VAL A 480 19.95 65.22 -59.78
N ALA A 481 20.60 65.20 -58.60
CA ALA A 481 21.53 66.24 -58.20
C ALA A 481 22.71 66.42 -59.19
N GLY A 482 22.91 67.67 -59.65
CA GLY A 482 24.05 68.05 -60.50
C GLY A 482 23.87 67.80 -62.00
N LYS A 483 22.68 67.39 -62.46
CA LYS A 483 22.37 67.17 -63.89
C LYS A 483 21.10 67.93 -64.29
N LYS A 484 21.11 68.56 -65.46
CA LYS A 484 19.93 69.22 -66.04
C LYS A 484 18.99 68.18 -66.66
N ASP A 485 17.70 68.52 -66.74
CA ASP A 485 16.65 67.74 -67.43
C ASP A 485 16.39 66.33 -66.85
N ARG A 486 16.44 66.21 -65.51
CA ARG A 486 16.07 64.99 -64.77
C ARG A 486 14.69 65.13 -64.13
N HIS A 487 14.04 64.00 -63.86
CA HIS A 487 12.68 63.94 -63.34
C HIS A 487 12.54 63.00 -62.13
N ILE A 488 11.73 63.41 -61.15
CA ILE A 488 11.30 62.56 -60.03
C ILE A 488 9.77 62.42 -60.08
N THR A 489 9.28 61.18 -60.05
CA THR A 489 7.86 60.86 -59.95
C THR A 489 7.56 60.26 -58.58
N VAL A 490 6.57 60.80 -57.87
CA VAL A 490 6.08 60.22 -56.62
C VAL A 490 4.61 59.85 -56.78
N GLN A 491 4.26 58.61 -56.44
CA GLN A 491 2.91 58.07 -56.64
C GLN A 491 2.39 57.40 -55.38
N ALA A 492 1.12 57.61 -55.06
CA ALA A 492 0.38 56.78 -54.12
C ALA A 492 -0.77 56.11 -54.87
N LYS A 493 -0.85 54.78 -54.77
CA LYS A 493 -1.82 53.96 -55.49
C LYS A 493 -2.52 52.99 -54.56
N GLN A 494 -3.77 52.69 -54.86
CA GLN A 494 -4.49 51.58 -54.23
C GLN A 494 -4.27 50.30 -55.04
N ALA A 495 -3.72 49.26 -54.41
CA ALA A 495 -3.55 47.94 -55.00
C ALA A 495 -4.40 46.92 -54.23
N GLY A 496 -5.68 46.80 -54.58
CA GLY A 496 -6.63 46.01 -53.79
C GLY A 496 -6.87 46.65 -52.42
N HIS A 497 -6.44 45.97 -51.35
CA HIS A 497 -6.49 46.49 -49.96
C HIS A 497 -5.15 47.08 -49.48
N ASP A 498 -4.17 47.15 -50.38
CA ASP A 498 -2.82 47.60 -50.04
C ASP A 498 -2.61 49.04 -50.51
N LEU A 499 -1.90 49.83 -49.69
CA LEU A 499 -1.41 51.15 -50.08
C LEU A 499 0.00 50.98 -50.67
N GLN A 500 0.20 51.44 -51.90
CA GLN A 500 1.52 51.47 -52.53
C GLN A 500 2.01 52.91 -52.66
N LEU A 501 3.17 53.19 -52.06
CA LEU A 501 3.88 54.46 -52.16
C LEU A 501 5.14 54.24 -53.01
N ILE A 502 5.26 54.96 -54.11
CA ILE A 502 6.28 54.73 -55.14
C ILE A 502 7.06 56.02 -55.35
N VAL A 503 8.40 55.95 -55.29
CA VAL A 503 9.31 57.03 -55.66
C VAL A 503 10.19 56.52 -56.81
N GLU A 504 10.13 57.22 -57.93
CA GLU A 504 10.88 56.90 -59.14
C GLU A 504 11.73 58.10 -59.56
N ASP A 505 13.00 57.88 -59.86
CA ASP A 505 13.89 58.85 -60.48
C ASP A 505 14.48 58.29 -61.78
N ASP A 506 14.74 59.18 -62.73
CA ASP A 506 15.34 58.85 -64.02
C ASP A 506 16.87 58.95 -64.01
N GLY A 507 17.52 58.78 -62.86
CA GLY A 507 18.98 58.88 -62.69
C GLY A 507 19.79 57.79 -63.39
N GLU A 508 21.07 57.65 -63.02
CA GLU A 508 21.93 56.58 -63.56
C GLU A 508 21.72 55.21 -62.91
N GLY A 509 20.90 55.18 -61.85
CA GLY A 509 20.71 54.03 -60.97
C GLY A 509 22.01 53.50 -60.37
N PHE A 510 21.92 52.34 -59.72
CA PHE A 510 23.06 51.70 -59.08
C PHE A 510 22.92 50.18 -59.03
N ASP A 511 24.06 49.49 -58.95
CA ASP A 511 24.08 48.04 -58.74
C ASP A 511 23.75 47.73 -57.27
N ILE A 512 22.56 47.16 -57.06
CA ILE A 512 22.03 46.75 -55.74
C ILE A 512 22.93 45.68 -55.08
N THR A 513 23.69 44.90 -55.87
CA THR A 513 24.50 43.78 -55.38
C THR A 513 25.93 44.14 -54.99
N LYS A 514 26.51 45.18 -55.60
CA LYS A 514 27.92 45.58 -55.39
C LYS A 514 28.11 46.78 -54.48
N ASN A 515 27.16 47.71 -54.46
CA ASN A 515 27.22 48.86 -53.56
C ASN A 515 26.64 48.44 -52.21
N ASN A 516 27.48 48.44 -51.16
CA ASN A 516 27.02 48.48 -49.78
C ASN A 516 25.94 49.57 -49.70
N THR A 517 24.68 49.15 -49.55
CA THR A 517 23.50 50.02 -49.53
C THR A 517 23.82 51.24 -48.66
N GLY A 518 23.79 52.43 -49.26
CA GLY A 518 24.22 53.65 -48.58
C GLY A 518 23.51 53.79 -47.22
N PHE A 519 24.16 54.45 -46.26
CA PHE A 519 23.67 54.60 -44.88
C PHE A 519 22.18 54.97 -44.77
N GLY A 520 21.65 55.77 -45.72
CA GLY A 520 20.24 56.15 -45.78
C GLY A 520 19.24 55.03 -46.14
N LEU A 521 19.61 54.08 -47.01
CA LEU A 521 18.74 52.94 -47.36
C LEU A 521 18.71 51.90 -46.23
N LYS A 522 19.85 51.69 -45.55
CA LYS A 522 19.92 50.84 -44.37
C LYS A 522 19.02 51.36 -43.24
N LEU A 523 19.06 52.66 -42.97
CA LEU A 523 18.17 53.29 -41.98
C LEU A 523 16.70 53.18 -42.36
N SER A 524 16.38 53.28 -43.65
CA SER A 524 15.01 53.07 -44.14
C SER A 524 14.55 51.64 -43.88
N GLN A 525 15.41 50.64 -44.13
CA GLN A 525 15.12 49.23 -43.84
C GLN A 525 14.91 48.97 -42.33
N GLU A 526 15.82 49.46 -41.47
CA GLU A 526 15.70 49.34 -40.01
C GLU A 526 14.41 49.98 -39.49
N ARG A 527 13.98 51.08 -40.11
CA ARG A 527 12.72 51.74 -39.77
C ARG A 527 11.50 50.91 -40.19
N ILE A 528 11.51 50.28 -41.36
CA ILE A 528 10.46 49.37 -41.80
C ILE A 528 10.36 48.15 -40.87
N GLU A 529 11.50 47.62 -40.40
CA GLU A 529 11.54 46.55 -39.40
C GLU A 529 10.89 46.97 -38.08
N LEU A 530 11.23 48.16 -37.56
CA LEU A 530 10.59 48.70 -36.35
C LEU A 530 9.08 48.93 -36.53
N LEU A 531 8.63 49.39 -37.70
CA LEU A 531 7.21 49.52 -38.01
C LEU A 531 6.51 48.17 -38.03
N ASN A 532 7.14 47.13 -38.58
CA ASN A 532 6.63 45.76 -38.58
C ASN A 532 6.55 45.14 -37.18
N GLU A 533 7.47 45.49 -36.28
CA GLU A 533 7.38 45.11 -34.85
C GLU A 533 6.17 45.74 -34.15
N LEU A 534 5.82 46.99 -34.50
CA LEU A 534 4.71 47.73 -33.90
C LEU A 534 3.35 47.39 -34.52
N TYR A 535 3.31 47.07 -35.82
CA TYR A 535 2.11 46.81 -36.60
C TYR A 535 2.13 45.41 -37.26
N PRO A 536 2.21 44.31 -36.50
CA PRO A 536 2.38 42.97 -37.05
C PRO A 536 1.23 42.46 -37.94
N GLY A 537 0.04 43.08 -37.84
CA GLY A 537 -1.13 42.74 -38.66
C GLY A 537 -1.18 43.43 -40.02
N LYS A 538 -0.32 44.44 -40.25
CA LYS A 538 -0.28 45.26 -41.45
C LYS A 538 1.17 45.53 -41.86
N PRO A 539 1.86 44.53 -42.43
CA PRO A 539 3.28 44.63 -42.71
C PRO A 539 3.60 45.66 -43.80
N PHE A 540 4.71 46.35 -43.61
CA PHE A 540 5.35 47.24 -44.55
C PHE A 540 6.46 46.49 -45.28
N HIS A 541 6.45 46.55 -46.61
CA HIS A 541 7.45 45.94 -47.48
C HIS A 541 8.14 47.02 -48.31
N LEU A 542 9.47 47.09 -48.23
CA LEU A 542 10.30 47.94 -49.06
C LEU A 542 10.86 47.11 -50.22
N ASN A 543 10.62 47.53 -51.45
CA ASN A 543 11.20 46.96 -52.66
C ASN A 543 11.99 48.04 -53.40
N ILE A 544 13.21 47.71 -53.82
CA ILE A 544 14.10 48.63 -54.54
C ILE A 544 14.46 47.97 -55.86
N GLN A 545 14.17 48.67 -56.95
CA GLN A 545 14.56 48.30 -58.30
C GLN A 545 15.43 49.41 -58.85
N SER A 546 16.61 49.07 -59.35
CA SER A 546 17.49 50.06 -59.98
C SER A 546 18.17 49.46 -61.19
N SER A 547 18.24 50.26 -62.25
CA SER A 547 18.85 49.92 -63.53
C SER A 547 19.67 51.12 -64.03
N GLY A 548 20.40 50.97 -65.13
CA GLY A 548 21.18 52.07 -65.72
C GLY A 548 20.36 53.27 -66.23
N THR A 549 19.03 53.24 -66.06
CA THR A 549 18.09 54.28 -66.50
C THR A 549 17.24 54.85 -65.35
N GLY A 550 17.57 54.53 -64.09
CA GLY A 550 16.87 55.10 -62.93
C GLY A 550 16.77 54.17 -61.71
N THR A 551 16.05 54.65 -60.71
CA THR A 551 15.72 53.89 -59.49
C THR A 551 14.24 54.04 -59.16
N ILE A 552 13.58 52.93 -58.86
CA ILE A 552 12.21 52.85 -58.37
C ILE A 552 12.24 52.21 -56.98
N ILE A 553 11.72 52.93 -55.99
CA ILE A 553 11.54 52.43 -54.63
C ILE A 553 10.04 52.38 -54.33
N THR A 554 9.56 51.21 -53.93
CA THR A 554 8.16 50.99 -53.56
C THR A 554 8.05 50.58 -52.09
N ILE A 555 7.24 51.29 -51.33
CA ILE A 555 6.73 50.84 -50.03
C ILE A 555 5.31 50.34 -50.23
N THR A 556 5.07 49.06 -49.96
CA THR A 556 3.73 48.47 -49.93
C THR A 556 3.32 48.25 -48.49
N VAL A 557 2.13 48.73 -48.12
CA VAL A 557 1.54 48.52 -46.81
C VAL A 557 0.31 47.63 -46.96
N ASN A 558 0.40 46.41 -46.44
CA ASN A 558 -0.62 45.39 -46.70
C ASN A 558 -1.87 45.59 -45.83
N LYS A 559 -3.05 45.39 -46.43
CA LYS A 559 -4.37 45.52 -45.77
C LYS A 559 -4.53 46.86 -45.03
N TRP A 560 -4.08 47.93 -45.67
CA TRP A 560 -4.04 49.27 -45.08
C TRP A 560 -5.31 50.05 -45.36
N ILE A 561 -5.87 49.90 -46.56
CA ILE A 561 -7.08 50.55 -47.09
C ILE A 561 -8.18 49.49 -47.25
#